data_AF-A0A7K7TM37-F1
#
_entry.id   AF-A0A7K7TM37-F1
#
_cell.length_a   1.000
_cell.length_b   1.000
_cell.length_c   1.000
_cell.angle_alpha   90.00
_cell.angle_beta   90.00
_cell.angle_gamma   90.00
#
_symmetry.space_group_name_H-M   'P 1'
#
loop_
_entity.id
_entity.type
_entity.pdbx_description
1 polymer ?
#
loop_
_entity_poly.entity_id
_entity_poly.type
_entity_poly.pdbx_seq_one_letter_code
_entity_poly.pdbx_strand_id
1 'polypeptide(L)' 'QYLNTVIPYEKKGSPPSVEDLQMLTNILFAMKEGNEKVPTLLTDYILKGIRSPP' A
#
# COMPACT_ATOMS: atom_id res chain seq x y z
N GLN A 1 -12.73 -14.74 -7.72
CA GLN A 1 -12.78 -14.64 -6.25
C GLN A 1 -11.61 -13.76 -5.83
N TYR A 2 -11.85 -12.60 -5.23
CA TYR A 2 -10.78 -11.70 -4.77
C TYR A 2 -10.63 -11.87 -3.25
N LEU A 3 -9.38 -12.05 -2.81
CA LEU A 3 -9.05 -12.20 -1.39
C LEU A 3 -8.97 -10.79 -0.77
N ASN A 4 -9.86 -10.49 0.17
CA ASN A 4 -9.81 -9.24 0.94
C ASN A 4 -8.77 -9.39 2.05
N THR A 5 -7.73 -8.56 2.04
CA THR A 5 -6.76 -8.46 3.13
C THR A 5 -6.80 -7.07 3.75
N VAL A 6 -6.77 -7.01 5.08
CA VAL A 6 -6.69 -5.76 5.84
C VAL A 6 -5.25 -5.26 5.75
N ILE A 7 -5.04 -3.99 5.42
CA ILE A 7 -3.71 -3.38 5.48
C ILE A 7 -3.33 -3.27 6.96
N PRO A 8 -2.29 -3.96 7.45
CA PRO A 8 -1.82 -3.78 8.81
C PRO A 8 -1.22 -2.38 8.94
N TYR A 9 -1.87 -1.51 9.71
CA TYR A 9 -1.35 -0.19 10.05
C TYR A 9 -0.99 -0.16 11.54
N GLU A 10 0.30 -0.28 11.84
CA GLU A 10 0.82 0.13 13.14
C GLU A 10 1.09 1.63 13.11
N LYS A 11 0.48 2.37 14.04
CA LYS A 11 0.76 3.80 14.25
C LYS A 11 2.11 3.95 14.98
N LYS A 12 3.21 3.54 14.35
CA LYS A 12 4.56 3.88 14.81
C LYS A 12 4.65 5.41 14.78
N GLY A 13 5.05 6.05 15.88
CA GLY A 13 4.94 7.51 16.09
C GLY A 13 5.70 8.39 15.09
N SER A 14 6.39 7.81 14.10
CA SER A 14 7.05 8.48 12.99
C SER A 14 6.10 8.65 11.79
N PRO A 15 6.04 9.84 11.15
CA PRO A 15 5.30 10.01 9.91
C PRO A 15 5.77 9.00 8.83
N PRO A 16 4.89 8.57 7.92
CA PRO A 16 5.27 7.71 6.81
C PRO A 16 6.39 8.35 5.99
N SER A 17 7.29 7.54 5.42
CA SER A 17 8.32 8.07 4.53
C SER A 17 7.67 8.71 3.29
N VAL A 18 8.36 9.66 2.65
CA VAL A 18 7.89 10.26 1.38
C VAL A 18 7.63 9.18 0.33
N GLU A 19 8.44 8.13 0.32
CA GLU A 19 8.29 6.98 -0.58
C GLU A 19 6.98 6.22 -0.32
N ASP A 20 6.62 5.98 0.94
CA ASP A 20 5.36 5.30 1.29
C ASP A 20 4.15 6.17 0.93
N LEU A 21 4.23 7.48 1.15
CA LEU A 21 3.19 8.43 0.74
C LEU A 21 2.97 8.42 -0.76
N GLN A 22 4.04 8.37 -1.56
CA GLN A 22 3.95 8.28 -3.03
C GLN A 22 3.31 6.97 -3.46
N MET A 23 3.70 5.85 -2.86
CA MET A 23 3.14 4.53 -3.19
C MET A 23 1.63 4.47 -2.86
N LEU A 24 1.24 4.96 -1.68
CA LEU A 24 -0.17 5.09 -1.28
C LEU A 24 -0.95 6.01 -2.22
N THR A 25 -0.38 7.15 -2.61
CA THR A 25 -1.01 8.09 -3.55
C THR A 25 -1.26 7.43 -4.91
N ASN A 26 -0.30 6.67 -5.43
CA ASN A 26 -0.43 5.95 -6.70
C ASN A 26 -1.52 4.87 -6.64
N ILE A 27 -1.62 4.15 -5.52
CA ILE A 27 -2.67 3.16 -5.30
C ILE A 27 -4.04 3.84 -5.30
N LEU A 28 -4.22 4.90 -4.51
CA LEU A 28 -5.48 5.63 -4.41
C LEU A 28 -5.90 6.24 -5.76
N PHE A 29 -4.94 6.76 -6.52
CA PHE A 29 -5.19 7.29 -7.85
C PHE A 29 -5.61 6.19 -8.82
N ALA A 30 -4.89 5.07 -8.86
CA ALA A 30 -5.23 3.91 -9.67
C ALA A 30 -6.63 3.35 -9.32
N MET A 31 -7.02 3.34 -8.04
CA MET A 31 -8.36 2.94 -7.60
C MET A 31 -9.44 3.90 -8.11
N LYS A 32 -9.20 5.21 -8.01
CA LYS A 32 -10.10 6.24 -8.53
C LYS A 32 -10.34 6.09 -10.03
N GLU A 33 -9.31 5.71 -10.79
CA GLU A 33 -9.38 5.51 -12.24
C GLU A 33 -9.89 4.13 -12.66
N GLY A 34 -10.16 3.21 -11.72
CA GLY A 34 -10.52 1.83 -12.04
C GLY A 34 -9.40 1.07 -12.77
N ASN A 35 -8.14 1.44 -12.52
CA ASN A 35 -6.98 0.90 -13.21
C ASN A 35 -6.74 -0.57 -12.81
N GLU A 36 -6.57 -1.45 -13.80
CA GLU A 36 -6.34 -2.89 -13.59
C GLU A 36 -5.07 -3.22 -12.81
N LYS A 37 -4.15 -2.25 -12.65
CA LYS A 37 -2.90 -2.41 -11.89
C LYS A 37 -3.07 -2.30 -10.36
N VAL A 38 -4.25 -1.93 -9.87
CA VAL A 38 -4.53 -1.80 -8.43
C VAL A 38 -4.12 -3.04 -7.61
N PRO A 39 -4.45 -4.28 -8.02
CA PRO A 39 -4.06 -5.47 -7.26
C PRO A 39 -2.54 -5.65 -7.16
N THR A 40 -1.80 -5.32 -8.21
CA THR A 40 -0.33 -5.37 -8.22
C THR A 40 0.27 -4.33 -7.27
N LEU A 41 -0.20 -3.07 -7.36
CA LEU A 41 0.30 -1.99 -6.50
C LEU A 41 0.03 -2.26 -5.01
N LEU A 42 -1.14 -2.82 -4.68
CA LEU A 42 -1.46 -3.25 -3.31
C LEU A 42 -0.55 -4.39 -2.84
N THR A 43 -0.28 -5.38 -3.70
CA THR A 43 0.61 -6.49 -3.37
C THR A 43 2.03 -6.00 -3.06
N ASP A 44 2.56 -5.10 -3.89
CA ASP A 44 3.91 -4.55 -3.70
C ASP A 44 4.01 -3.75 -2.38
N TYR A 45 3.00 -2.94 -2.07
CA TYR A 45 2.95 -2.16 -0.84
C TYR A 45 2.92 -3.05 0.42
N ILE A 46 2.09 -4.10 0.41
CA ILE A 46 2.02 -5.07 1.51
C ILE A 46 3.36 -5.79 1.69
N LEU A 47 3.98 -6.25 0.61
CA LEU A 47 5.27 -6.93 0.66
C LEU A 47 6.38 -6.01 1.17
N LYS A 48 6.35 -4.71 0.84
CA LYS A 48 7.29 -3.72 1.35
C LYS A 48 7.17 -3.57 2.88
N GLY A 49 5.95 -3.42 3.40
CA GLY A 49 5.70 -3.29 4.84
C GLY A 49 6.08 -4.53 5.65
N ILE A 50 6.04 -5.72 5.04
CA ILE A 50 6.53 -6.97 5.67
C ILE A 50 8.06 -7.03 5.68
N ARG A 51 8.73 -6.44 4.68
CA ARG A 51 10.20 -6.46 4.55
C ARG A 51 10.90 -5.37 5.36
N SER A 52 10.20 -4.34 5.82
CA SER A 52 10.78 -3.36 6.74
C SER A 52 11.05 -4.02 8.09
N PRO A 53 12.31 -4.08 8.58
CA PRO A 53 12.61 -4.61 9.90
C PRO A 53 11.92 -3.77 11.00
N PRO A 54 11.62 -4.40 12.16
CA PRO A 54 10.88 -3.77 13.25
C PRO A 54 11.53 -2.49 13.81
#